data_AF-D4DRV6-F1
#
_entry.id   AF-D4DRV6-F1
#
_cell.length_a   1.000
_cell.length_b   1.000
_cell.length_c   1.000
_cell.angle_alpha   90.00
_cell.angle_beta   90.00
_cell.angle_gamma   90.00
#
_symmetry.space_group_name_H-M   'P 1'
#
loop_
_entity.id
_entity.type
_entity.pdbx_description
1 polymer ?
#
loop_
_entity_poly.entity_id
_entity_poly.type
_entity_poly.pdbx_seq_one_letter_code
_entity_poly.pdbx_strand_id
1 'polypeptide(L)'
;MNKARVYLGRPGLVSALGSGLAEHLDGLLRPSENSPLTFSSEWVKGKNRAFGAVNRPLRPFPGNLPAEHRSRNNQLLWDALAQIEPQIQAALSRYGADRIGVVIGTSVGGADENIPLFQHVADGGGWADIPFKQQAQLLSSPADFA
;
A
#
# COMPACT_ATOMS: atom_id res chain seq x y z
N MET A 1 14.90 -28.61 -20.94
CA MET A 1 14.40 -28.31 -19.58
C MET A 1 12.89 -28.18 -19.62
N ASN A 2 12.16 -28.97 -18.84
CA ASN A 2 10.71 -28.80 -18.71
C ASN A 2 10.48 -27.56 -17.84
N LYS A 3 9.83 -26.52 -18.37
CA LYS A 3 9.49 -25.34 -17.56
C LYS A 3 8.50 -25.78 -16.48
N ALA A 4 8.86 -25.58 -15.22
CA ALA A 4 7.93 -25.75 -14.12
C ALA A 4 6.73 -24.82 -14.33
N ARG A 5 5.51 -25.34 -14.15
CA ARG A 5 4.30 -24.54 -14.24
C ARG A 5 4.20 -23.66 -12.99
N VAL A 6 3.79 -22.42 -13.18
CA VAL A 6 3.53 -21.45 -12.10
C VAL A 6 2.04 -21.18 -12.07
N TYR A 7 1.49 -21.05 -10.86
CA TYR A 7 0.08 -20.81 -10.62
C TYR A 7 -0.08 -19.56 -9.74
N LEU A 8 -1.17 -18.83 -9.93
CA LEU A 8 -1.54 -17.71 -9.07
C LEU A 8 -2.48 -18.21 -7.97
N GLY A 9 -2.12 -17.94 -6.72
CA GLY A 9 -3.01 -18.16 -5.58
C GLY A 9 -4.12 -17.11 -5.51
N ARG A 10 -4.98 -17.22 -4.51
CA ARG A 10 -5.96 -16.17 -4.20
C ARG A 10 -5.21 -14.86 -3.90
N PRO A 11 -5.54 -13.73 -4.55
CA PRO A 11 -4.88 -12.46 -4.29
C PRO A 11 -5.44 -11.77 -3.05
N GLY A 12 -4.59 -10.96 -2.40
CA GLY A 12 -5.03 -9.87 -1.52
C GLY A 12 -5.16 -8.59 -2.33
N LEU A 13 -6.29 -7.88 -2.22
CA LEU A 13 -6.62 -6.74 -3.07
C LEU A 13 -7.13 -5.58 -2.22
N VAL A 14 -6.59 -4.38 -2.45
CA VAL A 14 -7.08 -3.13 -1.86
C VAL A 14 -6.98 -2.05 -2.92
N SER A 15 -8.10 -1.40 -3.23
CA SER A 15 -8.15 -0.29 -4.18
C SER A 15 -9.34 0.62 -3.89
N ALA A 16 -9.54 1.63 -4.73
CA ALA A 16 -10.74 2.47 -4.69
C ALA A 16 -12.05 1.69 -4.92
N LEU A 17 -11.97 0.51 -5.56
CA LEU A 17 -13.12 -0.34 -5.79
C LEU A 17 -13.56 -1.10 -4.52
N GLY A 18 -12.68 -1.22 -3.52
CA GLY A 18 -12.98 -1.89 -2.26
C GLY A 18 -11.81 -2.70 -1.69
N SER A 19 -12.15 -3.63 -0.81
CA SER A 19 -11.24 -4.54 -0.13
C SER A 19 -11.59 -6.01 -0.45
N GLY A 20 -10.61 -6.72 -0.97
CA GLY A 20 -10.70 -8.15 -1.21
C GLY A 20 -11.44 -8.53 -2.48
N LEU A 21 -11.27 -9.81 -2.82
CA LEU A 21 -11.72 -10.36 -4.10
C LEU A 21 -13.23 -10.24 -4.32
N ALA A 22 -14.03 -10.40 -3.27
CA ALA A 22 -15.49 -10.33 -3.39
C ALA A 22 -15.97 -8.93 -3.80
N GLU A 23 -15.52 -7.88 -3.11
CA GLU A 23 -15.88 -6.49 -3.44
C GLU A 23 -15.35 -6.09 -4.82
N HIS A 24 -14.13 -6.51 -5.18
CA HIS A 24 -13.60 -6.22 -6.51
C HIS A 24 -14.40 -6.91 -7.62
N LEU A 25 -14.76 -8.18 -7.44
CA LEU A 25 -15.59 -8.90 -8.42
C LEU A 25 -16.98 -8.28 -8.52
N ASP A 26 -17.57 -7.88 -7.39
CA ASP A 26 -18.85 -7.19 -7.36
C ASP A 26 -18.78 -5.88 -8.15
N GLY A 27 -17.84 -5.00 -7.83
CA GLY A 27 -17.68 -3.72 -8.51
C GLY A 27 -17.32 -3.83 -9.99
N LEU A 28 -16.62 -4.88 -10.41
CA LEU A 28 -16.27 -5.12 -11.82
C LEU A 28 -17.40 -5.75 -12.62
N LEU A 29 -18.12 -6.72 -12.04
CA LEU A 29 -19.14 -7.50 -12.76
C LEU A 29 -20.55 -6.93 -12.61
N ARG A 30 -20.78 -6.12 -11.56
CA ARG A 30 -22.03 -5.42 -11.25
C ARG A 30 -21.73 -3.96 -10.90
N PRO A 31 -21.21 -3.18 -11.85
CA PRO A 31 -20.81 -1.81 -11.59
C PRO A 31 -22.00 -0.96 -11.11
N SER A 32 -21.76 -0.17 -10.06
CA SER A 32 -22.70 0.84 -9.58
C SER A 32 -22.74 2.03 -10.56
N GLU A 33 -23.84 2.78 -10.54
CA GLU A 33 -23.90 4.11 -11.18
C GLU A 33 -22.92 5.09 -10.51
N ASN A 34 -22.60 4.89 -9.23
CA ASN A 34 -21.61 5.67 -8.52
C ASN A 34 -20.20 5.22 -8.89
N SER A 35 -19.38 6.16 -9.36
CA SER A 35 -17.96 5.92 -9.63
C SER A 35 -17.21 5.55 -8.34
N PRO A 36 -16.25 4.60 -8.38
CA PRO A 36 -15.34 4.36 -7.25
C PRO A 36 -14.31 5.50 -7.07
N LEU A 37 -14.26 6.47 -8.00
CA LEU A 37 -13.36 7.60 -7.92
C LEU A 37 -13.91 8.68 -6.98
N THR A 38 -13.03 9.24 -6.15
CA THR A 38 -13.33 10.36 -5.27
C THR A 38 -12.83 11.65 -5.89
N PHE A 39 -13.70 12.65 -6.00
CA PHE A 39 -13.30 14.00 -6.39
C PHE A 39 -12.70 14.74 -5.19
N SER A 40 -11.51 15.31 -5.36
CA SER A 40 -10.82 16.09 -4.34
C SER A 40 -10.09 17.29 -4.95
N SER A 41 -10.08 18.40 -4.21
CA SER A 41 -9.26 19.58 -4.47
C SER A 41 -8.04 19.67 -3.53
N GLU A 42 -7.87 18.70 -2.64
CA GLU A 42 -6.83 18.72 -1.60
C GLU A 42 -5.44 18.48 -2.17
N TRP A 43 -5.32 17.61 -3.18
CA TRP A 43 -4.01 17.15 -3.66
C TRP A 43 -3.43 18.00 -4.79
N VAL A 44 -4.27 18.75 -5.52
CA VAL A 44 -3.82 19.61 -6.63
C VAL A 44 -4.39 21.01 -6.45
N LYS A 45 -3.52 21.95 -6.06
CA LYS A 45 -3.89 23.35 -5.77
C LYS A 45 -4.72 23.96 -6.91
N GLY A 46 -5.91 24.45 -6.55
CA GLY A 46 -6.84 25.12 -7.47
C GLY A 46 -7.53 24.19 -8.47
N LYS A 47 -7.45 22.86 -8.31
CA LYS A 47 -8.01 21.89 -9.26
C LYS A 47 -8.77 20.78 -8.53
N ASN A 48 -10.08 20.70 -8.74
CA ASN A 48 -10.85 19.51 -8.39
C ASN A 48 -10.60 18.40 -9.42
N ARG A 49 -10.16 17.22 -8.98
CA ARG A 49 -9.82 16.08 -9.84
C ARG A 49 -10.36 14.78 -9.24
N ALA A 50 -10.58 13.77 -10.08
CA ALA A 50 -11.02 12.45 -9.66
C ALA A 50 -9.81 11.56 -9.36
N PHE A 51 -9.86 10.80 -8.26
CA PHE A 51 -8.78 9.93 -7.80
C PHE A 51 -9.30 8.58 -7.33
N GLY A 52 -8.54 7.53 -7.58
CA GLY A 52 -8.76 6.23 -6.97
C GLY A 52 -8.23 6.22 -5.54
N ALA A 53 -9.04 6.67 -4.59
CA ALA A 53 -8.65 6.77 -3.18
C ALA A 53 -9.18 5.59 -2.36
N VAL A 54 -8.35 5.07 -1.45
CA VAL A 54 -8.77 4.09 -0.45
C VAL A 54 -9.26 4.82 0.80
N ASN A 55 -10.55 5.13 0.84
CA ASN A 55 -11.21 5.93 1.89
C ASN A 55 -11.86 5.05 2.96
N ARG A 56 -11.09 4.12 3.52
CA ARG A 56 -11.54 3.25 4.61
C ARG A 56 -10.45 3.09 5.66
N PRO A 57 -10.81 2.71 6.90
CA PRO A 57 -9.83 2.26 7.87
C PRO A 57 -9.00 1.11 7.29
N LEU A 58 -7.68 1.21 7.47
CA LEU A 58 -6.73 0.15 7.15
C LEU A 58 -6.34 -0.60 8.42
N ARG A 59 -5.92 -1.86 8.27
CA ARG A 59 -5.35 -2.67 9.35
C ARG A 59 -4.30 -1.85 10.12
N PRO A 60 -4.42 -1.71 11.45
CA PRO A 60 -3.42 -1.02 12.24
C PRO A 60 -2.11 -1.80 12.22
N PHE A 61 -0.99 -1.07 12.29
CA PHE A 61 0.32 -1.69 12.46
C PHE A 61 0.48 -2.28 13.87
N PRO A 62 1.32 -3.32 14.03
CA PRO A 62 1.80 -3.73 15.34
C PRO A 62 2.46 -2.57 16.09
N GLY A 63 2.24 -2.47 17.40
CA GLY A 63 2.76 -1.34 18.20
C GLY A 63 4.30 -1.24 18.23
N ASN A 64 4.99 -2.36 18.01
CA ASN A 64 6.44 -2.48 17.97
C ASN A 64 7.05 -2.27 16.58
N LEU A 65 6.27 -1.93 15.55
CA LEU A 65 6.82 -1.69 14.21
C LEU A 65 7.73 -0.44 14.24
N PRO A 66 8.99 -0.50 13.75
CA PRO A 66 9.88 0.65 13.66
C PRO A 66 9.24 1.81 12.90
N ALA A 67 9.52 3.04 13.34
CA ALA A 67 8.87 4.23 12.79
C ALA A 67 9.18 4.43 11.30
N GLU A 68 10.36 4.02 10.83
CA GLU A 68 10.75 4.13 9.43
C GLU A 68 9.86 3.32 8.46
N HIS A 69 9.23 2.24 8.93
CA HIS A 69 8.34 1.41 8.11
C HIS A 69 6.87 1.85 8.18
N ARG A 70 6.54 2.86 9.01
CA ARG A 70 5.18 3.37 9.15
C ARG A 70 4.89 4.37 8.04
N SER A 71 4.49 3.83 6.89
CA SER A 71 3.98 4.61 5.76
C SER A 71 2.59 4.14 5.36
N ARG A 72 1.79 5.04 4.77
CA ARG A 72 0.49 4.67 4.18
C ARG A 72 0.64 3.61 3.08
N ASN A 73 1.74 3.61 2.33
CA ASN A 73 2.01 2.58 1.31
C ASN A 73 2.20 1.20 1.94
N ASN A 74 3.01 1.10 3.00
CA ASN A 74 3.18 -0.14 3.75
C ASN A 74 1.88 -0.55 4.45
N GLN A 75 1.05 0.40 4.88
CA GLN A 75 -0.23 0.10 5.52
C GLN A 75 -1.25 -0.50 4.54
N LEU A 76 -1.25 -0.05 3.29
CA LEU A 76 -2.04 -0.67 2.22
C LEU A 76 -1.58 -2.10 1.93
N LEU A 77 -0.26 -2.33 1.88
CA LEU A 77 0.31 -3.67 1.74
C LEU A 77 -0.09 -4.56 2.91
N TRP A 78 0.03 -4.05 4.14
CA TRP A 78 -0.30 -4.76 5.38
C TRP A 78 -1.77 -5.17 5.46
N ASP A 79 -2.67 -4.28 5.03
CA ASP A 79 -4.10 -4.55 4.95
C ASP A 79 -4.43 -5.61 3.88
N ALA A 80 -3.80 -5.52 2.70
CA ALA A 80 -3.97 -6.51 1.64
C ALA A 80 -3.46 -7.90 2.07
N LEU A 81 -2.33 -7.95 2.79
CA LEU A 81 -1.69 -9.19 3.24
C LEU A 81 -2.60 -9.99 4.19
N ALA A 82 -3.38 -9.30 5.02
CA ALA A 82 -4.33 -9.92 5.96
C ALA A 82 -5.30 -10.89 5.27
N GLN A 83 -5.64 -10.61 4.00
CA GLN A 83 -6.60 -11.39 3.21
C GLN A 83 -6.04 -12.75 2.75
N ILE A 84 -4.71 -12.89 2.77
CA ILE A 84 -3.98 -14.09 2.31
C ILE A 84 -3.04 -14.67 3.37
N GLU A 85 -3.14 -14.18 4.60
CA GLU A 85 -2.30 -14.61 5.73
C GLU A 85 -2.37 -16.13 5.97
N PRO A 86 -3.55 -16.79 5.93
CA PRO A 86 -3.60 -18.25 6.05
C PRO A 86 -2.82 -19.00 4.96
N GLN A 87 -2.84 -18.50 3.72
CA GLN A 87 -2.12 -19.08 2.58
C GLN A 87 -0.61 -18.90 2.72
N ILE A 88 -0.18 -17.75 3.22
CA ILE A 88 1.23 -17.48 3.54
C ILE A 88 1.70 -18.43 4.65
N GLN A 89 0.94 -18.55 5.74
CA GLN A 89 1.29 -19.47 6.84
C GLN A 89 1.31 -20.93 6.39
N ALA A 90 0.39 -21.35 5.53
CA ALA A 90 0.40 -22.70 4.95
C ALA A 90 1.63 -22.93 4.05
N ALA A 91 2.04 -21.95 3.25
CA ALA A 91 3.25 -22.04 2.44
C ALA A 91 4.51 -22.10 3.31
N LEU A 92 4.62 -21.23 4.33
CA LEU A 92 5.72 -21.23 5.29
C LEU A 92 5.85 -22.58 6.00
N SER A 93 4.73 -23.13 6.46
CA SER A 93 4.70 -24.42 7.16
C SER A 93 5.11 -25.59 6.26
N ARG A 94 4.79 -25.52 4.97
CA ARG A 94 5.05 -26.61 4.02
C ARG A 94 6.45 -26.58 3.43
N TYR A 95 6.98 -25.38 3.13
CA TYR A 95 8.19 -25.23 2.34
C TYR A 95 9.37 -24.62 3.12
N GLY A 96 9.10 -24.00 4.26
CA GLY A 96 10.08 -23.20 5.00
C GLY A 96 10.30 -21.81 4.38
N ALA A 97 10.73 -20.85 5.22
CA ALA A 97 10.93 -19.46 4.80
C ALA A 97 12.01 -19.31 3.71
N ASP A 98 13.08 -20.11 3.78
CA ASP A 98 14.19 -20.09 2.81
C ASP A 98 13.77 -20.48 1.37
N ARG A 99 12.54 -20.95 1.19
CA ARG A 99 11.96 -21.38 -0.10
C ARG A 99 10.83 -20.47 -0.56
N ILE A 100 10.59 -19.35 0.12
CA ILE A 100 9.58 -18.35 -0.24
C ILE A 100 10.29 -17.05 -0.58
N GLY A 101 10.08 -16.59 -1.83
CA GLY A 101 10.55 -15.28 -2.28
C GLY A 101 9.45 -14.24 -2.18
N VAL A 102 9.80 -13.05 -1.67
CA VAL A 102 8.94 -11.86 -1.70
C VAL A 102 9.47 -10.92 -2.77
N VAL A 103 8.61 -10.56 -3.72
CA VAL A 103 8.94 -9.60 -4.79
C VAL A 103 7.92 -8.48 -4.72
N ILE A 104 8.39 -7.27 -4.47
CA ILE A 104 7.54 -6.08 -4.34
C ILE A 104 7.96 -5.03 -5.36
N GLY A 105 6.97 -4.41 -5.98
CA GLY A 105 7.15 -3.26 -6.87
C GLY A 105 6.34 -2.07 -6.36
N THR A 106 6.97 -0.90 -6.28
CA THR A 106 6.33 0.38 -6.02
C THR A 106 7.03 1.45 -6.86
N SER A 107 6.28 2.45 -7.32
CA SER A 107 6.84 3.62 -8.01
C SER A 107 6.93 4.85 -7.10
N VAL A 108 6.24 4.82 -5.96
CA VAL A 108 6.07 5.97 -5.06
C VAL A 108 6.63 5.74 -3.65
N GLY A 109 6.74 4.48 -3.22
CA GLY A 109 7.02 4.16 -1.82
C GLY A 109 6.05 4.88 -0.87
N GLY A 110 6.54 5.33 0.27
CA GLY A 110 5.88 6.23 1.21
C GLY A 110 6.24 7.69 1.02
N ALA A 111 6.35 8.19 -0.23
CA ALA A 111 6.73 9.58 -0.49
C ALA A 111 5.85 10.61 0.24
N ASP A 112 4.54 10.33 0.35
CA ASP A 112 3.55 11.16 1.03
C ASP A 112 3.92 11.44 2.50
N GLU A 113 4.71 10.58 3.12
CA GLU A 113 5.14 10.74 4.51
C GLU A 113 6.03 11.98 4.73
N ASN A 114 6.56 12.58 3.66
CA ASN A 114 7.34 13.81 3.69
C ASN A 114 6.54 15.07 3.28
N ILE A 115 5.26 14.93 2.90
CA ILE A 115 4.40 16.09 2.59
C ILE A 115 4.41 17.15 3.70
N PRO A 116 4.32 16.80 5.00
CA PRO A 116 4.36 17.81 6.07
C PRO A 116 5.66 18.62 6.10
N LEU A 117 6.81 17.98 5.87
CA LEU A 117 8.11 18.66 5.78
C LEU A 117 8.13 19.61 4.57
N PHE A 118 7.70 19.14 3.40
CA PHE A 118 7.71 19.99 2.20
C PHE A 118 6.76 21.19 2.31
N GLN A 119 5.61 21.01 2.95
CA GLN A 119 4.69 22.11 3.27
C GLN A 119 5.32 23.11 4.24
N HIS A 120 5.92 22.63 5.33
CA HIS A 120 6.60 23.47 6.31
C HIS A 120 7.69 24.34 5.67
N VAL A 121 8.51 23.76 4.80
CA VAL A 121 9.55 24.51 4.07
C VAL A 121 8.95 25.50 3.08
N ALA A 122 7.88 25.11 2.36
CA ALA A 122 7.19 26.01 1.43
C ALA A 122 6.57 27.23 2.14
N ASP A 123 6.18 27.07 3.40
CA ASP A 123 5.63 28.13 4.25
C ASP A 123 6.73 28.98 4.94
N GLY A 124 8.00 28.74 4.63
CA GLY A 124 9.14 29.52 5.12
C GLY A 124 9.88 28.92 6.32
N GLY A 125 9.51 27.70 6.74
CA GLY A 125 10.17 26.95 7.79
C GLY A 125 11.53 26.36 7.40
N GLY A 126 12.30 25.90 8.40
CA GLY A 126 13.60 25.28 8.19
C GLY A 126 13.53 23.79 7.86
N TRP A 127 14.47 23.30 7.05
CA TRP A 127 14.58 21.88 6.69
C TRP A 127 14.85 20.93 7.87
N ALA A 128 15.41 21.45 8.96
CA ALA A 128 15.76 20.67 10.14
C ALA A 128 14.61 20.53 11.15
N ASP A 129 13.52 21.29 10.97
CA ASP A 129 12.43 21.37 11.95
C ASP A 129 11.53 20.13 11.92
N ILE A 130 11.46 19.45 10.77
CA ILE A 130 10.71 18.21 10.59
C ILE A 130 11.66 17.16 10.02
N PRO A 131 11.79 15.97 10.65
CA PRO A 131 12.66 14.92 10.13
C PRO A 131 12.23 14.46 8.74
N PHE A 132 13.17 14.43 7.80
CA PHE A 132 12.97 13.79 6.50
C PHE A 132 12.95 12.27 6.66
N LYS A 133 11.85 11.64 6.25
CA LYS A 133 11.69 10.19 6.27
C LYS A 133 12.32 9.58 5.02
N GLN A 134 13.65 9.48 5.02
CA GLN A 134 14.41 8.96 3.89
C GLN A 134 14.03 7.52 3.54
N GLN A 135 13.92 6.63 4.54
CA GLN A 135 13.59 5.23 4.30
C GLN A 135 12.27 5.08 3.55
N ALA A 136 11.23 5.82 3.94
CA ALA A 136 9.92 5.77 3.28
C ALA A 136 9.96 6.22 1.80
N GLN A 137 10.93 7.04 1.39
CA GLN A 137 11.07 7.48 -0.01
C GLN A 137 11.72 6.43 -0.91
N LEU A 138 12.43 5.45 -0.33
CA LEU A 138 13.10 4.42 -1.11
C LEU A 138 12.06 3.51 -1.75
N LEU A 139 12.28 3.15 -3.01
CA LEU A 139 11.45 2.15 -3.70
C LEU A 139 11.60 0.75 -3.07
N SER A 140 12.68 0.52 -2.30
CA SER A 140 12.85 -0.68 -1.48
C SER A 140 12.02 -0.67 -0.21
N SER A 141 11.47 0.47 0.23
CA SER A 141 10.79 0.61 1.53
C SER A 141 9.76 -0.48 1.83
N PRO A 142 8.89 -0.88 0.88
CA PRO A 142 7.96 -1.97 1.12
C PRO A 142 8.63 -3.34 1.21
N ALA A 143 9.74 -3.55 0.49
CA ALA A 143 10.52 -4.78 0.56
C ALA A 143 11.27 -4.90 1.90
N ASP A 144 11.80 -3.80 2.42
CA ASP A 144 12.46 -3.75 3.73
C ASP A 144 11.46 -3.90 4.90
N PHE A 145 10.16 -3.70 4.63
CA PHE A 145 9.07 -3.88 5.59
C PHE A 145 8.48 -5.31 5.60
N ALA A 146 8.54 -6.03 4.48
CA ALA A 146 7.78 -7.26 4.23
C ALA A 146 8.41 -8.55 4.77
#